data_AF-I9U2D0-F1
#
_entry.id   AF-I9U2D0-F1
#
_cell.length_a   1.000
_cell.length_b   1.000
_cell.length_c   1.000
_cell.angle_alpha   90.00
_cell.angle_beta   90.00
_cell.angle_gamma   90.00
#
_symmetry.space_group_name_H-M   'P 1'
#
loop_
_entity.id
_entity.type
_entity.pdbx_description
1 polymer ?
#
loop_
_entity_poly.entity_id
_entity_poly.type
_entity_poly.pdbx_seq_one_letter_code
_entity_poly.pdbx_strand_id
1 'polypeptide(L)'
;MKFLANRIKSSDYRGLHLSQHNRYDQNKIKTIIQAIFNEVGEDFLQIRTTDMSKRPSNIIGEEAYAKVVDNICKSEIAQDNLRKKNQVR
;
A
#
# COMPACT_ATOMS: atom_id res chain seq x y z
N MET A 1 2.12 25.00 32.21
CA MET A 1 3.42 24.76 31.52
C MET A 1 4.05 23.39 31.75
N LYS A 2 3.94 22.75 32.94
CA LYS A 2 4.56 21.42 33.21
C LYS A 2 4.06 20.28 32.32
N PHE A 3 2.79 20.31 31.91
CA PHE A 3 2.18 19.29 31.04
C PHE A 3 2.88 19.17 29.68
N LEU A 4 3.10 20.30 28.98
CA LEU A 4 3.77 20.33 27.67
C LEU A 4 5.22 19.85 27.76
N ALA A 5 5.96 20.26 28.80
CA ALA A 5 7.34 19.85 29.01
C ALA A 5 7.47 18.34 29.28
N ASN A 6 6.54 17.77 30.05
CA ASN A 6 6.49 16.33 30.31
C ASN A 6 6.07 15.55 29.07
N ARG A 7 5.14 16.12 28.27
CA ARG A 7 4.64 15.46 27.07
C ARG A 7 5.72 15.38 25.99
N ILE A 8 6.55 16.39 25.79
CA ILE A 8 7.65 16.36 24.80
C ILE A 8 8.74 15.32 25.13
N LYS A 9 8.98 15.05 26.41
CA LYS A 9 9.98 14.07 26.87
C LYS A 9 9.50 12.62 26.82
N SER A 10 8.21 12.41 26.54
CA SER A 10 7.59 11.10 26.49
C SER A 10 8.06 10.34 25.25
N SER A 11 8.53 9.11 25.40
CA SER A 11 9.03 8.27 24.29
C SER A 11 7.95 7.90 23.27
N ASP A 12 6.67 8.02 23.66
CA ASP A 12 5.47 7.87 22.85
C ASP A 12 4.94 9.20 22.29
N TYR A 13 5.57 10.35 22.59
CA TYR A 13 5.03 11.67 22.26
C TYR A 13 4.80 11.87 20.76
N ARG A 14 5.72 11.37 19.95
CA ARG A 14 5.64 11.43 18.48
C ARG A 14 4.99 10.19 17.87
N GLY A 15 4.54 9.25 18.70
CA GLY A 15 4.27 7.88 18.30
C GLY A 15 5.53 7.22 17.73
N LEU A 16 5.48 5.90 17.57
CA LEU A 16 6.44 5.23 16.70
C LEU A 16 6.15 5.74 15.28
N HIS A 17 7.10 6.43 14.65
CA HIS A 17 6.98 6.89 13.27
C HIS A 17 7.04 5.68 12.31
N LEU A 18 5.99 4.85 12.28
CA LEU A 18 5.86 3.67 11.42
C LEU A 18 5.35 3.99 10.01
N SER A 19 5.46 5.23 9.55
CA SER A 19 4.98 5.58 8.20
C SER A 19 6.05 6.30 7.39
N GLN A 20 7.09 5.53 7.03
CA GLN A 20 7.92 5.83 5.88
C GLN A 20 7.62 4.95 4.66
N HIS A 21 6.67 4.01 4.75
CA HIS A 21 6.70 2.83 3.88
C HIS A 21 5.87 2.88 2.58
N ASN A 22 5.09 3.93 2.30
CA ASN A 22 4.39 4.11 1.01
C ASN A 22 4.75 5.42 0.31
N ARG A 23 6.02 5.84 0.36
CA ARG A 23 6.46 6.99 -0.45
C ARG A 23 6.78 6.53 -1.87
N TYR A 24 5.75 6.54 -2.71
CA TYR A 24 5.94 6.46 -4.15
C TYR A 24 6.41 7.81 -4.68
N ASP A 25 7.54 7.82 -5.37
CA ASP A 25 7.91 8.95 -6.20
C ASP A 25 6.96 9.04 -7.41
N GLN A 26 7.00 10.19 -8.09
CA GLN A 26 6.13 10.46 -9.23
C GLN A 26 6.24 9.41 -10.35
N ASN A 27 7.44 8.85 -10.55
CA ASN A 27 7.66 7.82 -11.57
C ASN A 27 6.96 6.52 -11.19
N LYS A 28 7.04 6.11 -9.92
CA LYS A 28 6.31 4.94 -9.41
C LYS A 28 4.81 5.12 -9.53
N ILE A 29 4.28 6.29 -9.21
CA ILE A 29 2.84 6.61 -9.40
C ILE A 29 2.46 6.49 -10.87
N LYS A 30 3.26 7.07 -11.78
CA LYS A 30 3.03 6.98 -13.23
C LYS A 30 3.01 5.54 -13.71
N THR A 31 3.96 4.71 -13.28
CA THR A 31 4.03 3.29 -13.63
C THR A 31 2.79 2.54 -13.16
N ILE A 32 2.34 2.77 -11.93
CA ILE A 32 1.14 2.14 -11.38
C ILE A 32 -0.11 2.53 -12.18
N ILE A 33 -0.31 3.83 -12.44
CA ILE A 33 -1.47 4.32 -13.20
C ILE A 33 -1.46 3.76 -14.63
N GLN A 34 -0.30 3.76 -15.29
CA GLN A 34 -0.17 3.22 -16.64
C GLN A 34 -0.45 1.72 -16.68
N ALA A 35 0.00 0.96 -15.68
CA ALA A 35 -0.27 -0.48 -15.59
C ALA A 35 -1.76 -0.78 -15.42
N ILE A 36 -2.46 0.02 -14.59
CA ILE A 36 -3.92 -0.09 -14.43
C ILE A 36 -4.62 0.22 -15.74
N PHE A 37 -4.29 1.35 -16.38
CA PHE A 37 -4.92 1.78 -17.61
C PHE A 37 -4.69 0.79 -18.77
N ASN A 38 -3.50 0.19 -18.86
CA ASN A 38 -3.20 -0.78 -19.91
C ASN A 38 -3.98 -2.09 -19.77
N GLU A 39 -4.31 -2.51 -18.55
CA GLU A 39 -5.05 -3.77 -18.32
C GLU A 39 -6.57 -3.57 -18.33
N VAL A 40 -7.06 -2.44 -17.81
CA VAL A 40 -8.49 -2.23 -17.53
C VAL A 40 -9.11 -1.11 -18.39
N GLY A 41 -8.29 -0.22 -18.95
CA GLY A 41 -8.78 0.93 -19.70
C GLY A 41 -9.64 1.85 -18.84
N GLU A 42 -10.90 2.02 -19.26
CA GLU A 42 -11.92 2.84 -18.56
C GLU A 42 -12.89 2.00 -17.71
N ASP A 43 -12.73 0.67 -17.70
CA ASP A 43 -13.61 -0.24 -16.96
C ASP A 43 -13.30 -0.25 -15.45
N PHE A 44 -14.21 -0.85 -14.67
CA PHE A 44 -14.03 -0.99 -13.23
C PHE A 44 -13.03 -2.10 -12.88
N LEU A 45 -12.06 -1.76 -12.03
CA LEU A 45 -11.11 -2.73 -11.47
C LEU A 45 -11.56 -3.20 -10.08
N GLN A 46 -11.94 -4.47 -9.96
CA GLN A 46 -12.19 -5.08 -8.66
C GLN A 46 -10.88 -5.32 -7.92
N ILE A 47 -10.68 -4.59 -6.82
CA ILE A 47 -9.49 -4.70 -5.98
C ILE A 47 -9.73 -5.62 -4.79
N ARG A 48 -8.63 -6.16 -4.27
CA ARG A 48 -8.66 -6.96 -3.05
C ARG A 48 -9.01 -6.13 -1.82
N THR A 49 -10.00 -6.59 -1.07
CA THR A 49 -10.45 -5.97 0.18
C THR A 49 -9.71 -6.47 1.43
N THR A 50 -8.96 -7.58 1.32
CA THR A 50 -8.29 -8.23 2.46
C THR A 50 -6.82 -8.57 2.18
N ASP A 51 -6.05 -8.68 3.25
CA ASP A 51 -4.61 -8.96 3.19
C ASP A 51 -4.27 -10.34 2.62
N MET A 52 -3.07 -10.48 2.01
CA MET A 52 -2.55 -11.75 1.47
C MET A 52 -2.48 -12.83 2.55
N SER A 53 -2.04 -12.46 3.75
CA SER A 53 -1.96 -13.35 4.91
C SER A 53 -3.33 -13.84 5.36
N LYS A 54 -4.40 -13.06 5.13
CA LYS A 54 -5.77 -13.41 5.51
C LYS A 54 -6.52 -14.13 4.39
N ARG A 55 -6.14 -13.88 3.14
CA ARG A 55 -6.74 -14.48 1.95
C ARG A 55 -5.63 -14.72 0.92
N PRO A 56 -5.02 -15.91 0.87
CA PRO A 56 -3.89 -16.15 -0.02
C PRO A 56 -4.28 -16.18 -1.50
N SER A 57 -5.53 -16.53 -1.83
CA SER A 57 -6.03 -16.65 -3.20
C SER A 57 -6.93 -15.48 -3.63
N ASN A 58 -6.95 -15.21 -4.93
CA ASN A 58 -7.88 -14.25 -5.53
C ASN A 58 -9.28 -14.85 -5.67
N ILE A 59 -10.31 -14.01 -5.67
CA ILE A 59 -11.69 -14.40 -5.98
C ILE A 59 -12.03 -14.05 -7.44
N ILE A 60 -13.14 -14.60 -7.94
CA ILE A 60 -13.65 -14.29 -9.29
C ILE A 60 -13.84 -12.77 -9.42
N GLY A 61 -13.35 -12.19 -10.52
CA GLY A 61 -13.36 -10.76 -10.82
C GLY A 61 -12.07 -10.03 -10.46
N GLU A 62 -11.15 -10.64 -9.69
CA GLU A 62 -9.87 -10.04 -9.33
C GLU A 62 -8.72 -10.42 -10.28
N GLU A 63 -8.99 -11.08 -11.41
CA GLU A 63 -7.99 -11.56 -12.36
C GLU A 63 -7.20 -10.40 -12.97
N ALA A 64 -7.90 -9.33 -13.36
CA ALA A 64 -7.27 -8.11 -13.89
C ALA A 64 -6.39 -7.43 -12.82
N TYR A 65 -6.85 -7.37 -11.57
CA TYR A 65 -6.07 -6.83 -10.46
C TYR A 65 -4.80 -7.64 -10.21
N ALA A 66 -4.90 -8.97 -10.26
CA ALA A 66 -3.74 -9.86 -10.10
C ALA A 66 -2.68 -9.58 -11.17
N LYS A 67 -3.10 -9.44 -12.44
CA LYS A 67 -2.19 -9.13 -13.56
C LYS A 67 -1.55 -7.75 -13.42
N VAL A 68 -2.32 -6.72 -13.06
CA VAL A 68 -1.78 -5.36 -12.81
C VAL A 68 -0.69 -5.41 -11.75
N VAL A 69 -0.96 -6.11 -10.65
CA VAL A 69 0.00 -6.25 -9.55
C VAL A 69 1.23 -7.04 -9.97
N ASP A 70 1.08 -8.14 -10.71
CA ASP A 70 2.21 -8.90 -11.24
C ASP A 70 3.07 -8.05 -12.19
N ASN A 71 2.44 -7.22 -13.02
CA ASN A 71 3.14 -6.30 -13.92
C ASN A 71 3.89 -5.21 -13.17
N ILE A 72 3.33 -4.71 -12.06
CA ILE A 72 3.99 -3.75 -11.17
C ILE A 72 5.13 -4.42 -10.39
N CYS A 73 4.95 -5.65 -9.89
CA CYS A 73 5.98 -6.44 -9.21
C CYS A 73 7.19 -6.73 -10.08
N LYS A 74 6.99 -6.97 -11.38
CA LYS A 74 8.08 -7.10 -12.36
C LYS A 74 8.90 -5.82 -12.53
N SER A 75 8.39 -4.67 -12.10
CA SER A 75 9.08 -3.36 -12.13
C SER A 75 9.80 -2.99 -10.82
N GLU A 76 10.21 -3.99 -10.02
CA GLU A 76 10.90 -3.82 -8.70
C GLU A 76 10.04 -3.21 -7.57
N ILE A 77 8.72 -3.10 -7.75
CA ILE A 77 7.78 -2.65 -6.72
C ILE A 77 7.04 -3.86 -6.14
N ALA A 78 7.45 -4.35 -4.98
CA ALA A 78 6.76 -5.47 -4.32
C ALA A 78 5.28 -5.15 -4.02
N GLN A 79 4.39 -6.11 -4.29
CA GLN A 79 2.95 -6.04 -4.03
C GLN A 79 2.61 -5.61 -2.60
N ASP A 80 3.43 -6.03 -1.63
CA ASP A 80 3.28 -5.68 -0.22
C ASP A 80 3.46 -4.18 0.05
N ASN A 81 4.24 -3.48 -0.78
CA ASN A 81 4.39 -2.02 -0.68
C ASN A 81 3.09 -1.30 -1.05
N LEU A 82 2.24 -1.90 -1.89
CA LEU A 82 0.98 -1.28 -2.32
C LEU A 82 -0.11 -1.31 -1.23
N ARG A 83 0.00 -2.17 -0.20
CA ARG A 83 -1.11 -2.36 0.76
C ARG A 83 -0.74 -2.42 2.24
N LYS A 84 0.52 -2.53 2.66
CA LYS A 84 0.82 -2.95 4.05
C LYS A 84 0.14 -2.09 5.14
N LYS A 85 -0.80 -2.70 5.87
CA LYS A 85 -1.40 -2.15 7.09
C LYS A 85 -0.36 -2.16 8.22
N ASN A 86 -0.18 -1.00 8.85
CA ASN A 86 0.54 -0.87 10.11
C ASN A 86 -0.16 -1.70 11.19
N GLN A 87 0.36 -2.89 11.51
CA GLN A 87 0.05 -3.54 12.78
C GLN A 87 0.90 -2.88 13.86
N VAL A 88 0.25 -2.00 14.63
CA VAL A 88 0.77 -1.49 15.89
C VAL A 88 0.74 -2.66 16.87
N ARG A 89 1.92 -3.10 17.31
CA ARG A 89 2.11 -3.97 18.50
C ARG A 89 2.29 -3.09 19.73
#